data_AF-A0A848EHG7-F1
#
_entry.id   AF-A0A848EHG7-F1
#
_cell.length_a   1.000
_cell.length_b   1.000
_cell.length_c   1.000
_cell.angle_alpha   90.00
_cell.angle_beta   90.00
_cell.angle_gamma   90.00
#
_symmetry.space_group_name_H-M   'P 1'
#
loop_
_entity.id
_entity.type
_entity.pdbx_description
1 polymer ?
#
loop_
_entity_poly.entity_id
_entity_poly.type
_entity_poly.pdbx_seq_one_letter_code
_entity_poly.pdbx_strand_id
1 'polypeptide(L)'
;MTEPPSDAPAVRARALLLGERLDHRGLPREGAPAADPVPLATPEGFTAFAFRWGAVVFIGATAAQEAAVVEMLRPRLTNPLAKPVEEAAAILTGAEQDGVDPDGAIRLRDLSVPRLAVVADALAKSAALAHQEVLLTEALDRLEPIVTTLRKEGRLAASSRALQRQIGHALSARSRTTARVEAEEKPEILWDHPGLERLHARLADEYELKERSAALDRKLALIGDTTEGVLTLLHGRRALGLEIAVVVLVGIEVVFTLWEYVVKPLLR
;
A
#
# COMPACT_ATOMS: atom_id res chain seq x y z
N MET A 1 10.62 30.22 36.44
CA MET A 1 10.39 29.45 35.21
C MET A 1 10.29 28.00 35.65
N THR A 2 9.10 27.60 36.11
CA THR A 2 8.83 26.29 36.68
C THR A 2 8.46 25.36 35.52
N GLU A 3 9.30 24.38 35.26
CA GLU A 3 8.94 23.17 34.51
C GLU A 3 7.64 22.61 35.09
N PRO A 4 6.59 22.37 34.29
CA PRO A 4 5.43 21.65 34.79
C PRO A 4 5.85 20.18 35.05
N PRO A 5 5.27 19.52 36.07
CA PRO A 5 5.61 18.15 36.41
C PRO A 5 5.30 17.20 35.23
N SER A 6 6.35 16.63 34.66
CA SER A 6 6.29 15.58 33.63
C SER A 6 6.11 14.22 34.31
N ASP A 7 4.91 13.92 34.81
CA ASP A 7 4.62 12.58 35.35
C ASP A 7 3.17 12.13 35.13
N ALA A 8 2.51 12.65 34.09
CA ALA A 8 1.27 12.04 33.60
C ALA A 8 1.65 10.71 32.94
N PRO A 9 1.04 9.57 33.33
CA PRO A 9 1.39 8.27 32.77
C PRO A 9 1.12 8.27 31.27
N ALA A 10 2.14 7.94 30.49
CA ALA A 10 2.02 7.82 29.04
C ALA A 10 1.03 6.71 28.68
N VAL A 11 0.07 7.04 27.82
CA VAL A 11 -0.90 6.08 27.27
C VAL A 11 -0.34 5.57 25.96
N ARG A 12 -0.24 4.25 25.81
CA ARG A 12 0.24 3.64 24.56
C ARG A 12 -0.86 3.67 23.50
N ALA A 13 -0.52 4.15 22.31
CA ALA A 13 -1.29 3.96 21.09
C ALA A 13 -0.60 2.94 20.19
N ARG A 14 -1.35 1.99 19.63
CA ARG A 14 -0.85 0.94 18.75
C ARG A 14 -1.79 0.72 17.57
N ALA A 15 -1.31 0.96 16.36
CA ALA A 15 -1.97 0.61 15.12
C ALA A 15 -1.55 -0.79 14.66
N LEU A 16 -2.51 -1.57 14.21
CA LEU A 16 -2.32 -2.86 13.56
C LEU A 16 -3.03 -2.85 12.20
N LEU A 17 -2.28 -3.03 11.11
CA LEU A 17 -2.84 -3.36 9.82
C LEU A 17 -3.04 -4.88 9.74
N LEU A 18 -4.29 -5.32 9.65
CA LEU A 18 -4.66 -6.73 9.72
C LEU A 18 -4.97 -7.36 8.36
N GLY A 19 -5.31 -6.56 7.35
CA GLY A 19 -5.70 -7.02 6.01
C GLY A 19 -5.88 -5.85 5.05
N GLU A 20 -6.32 -6.14 3.83
CA GLU A 20 -6.55 -5.10 2.81
C GLU A 20 -7.90 -4.37 3.00
N ARG A 21 -8.88 -5.02 3.62
CA ARG A 21 -10.19 -4.43 3.91
C ARG A 21 -10.79 -5.01 5.19
N LEU A 22 -11.60 -4.20 5.87
CA LEU A 22 -12.41 -4.61 7.01
C LEU A 22 -13.87 -4.24 6.77
N ASP A 23 -14.77 -5.21 6.90
CA ASP A 23 -16.21 -4.95 6.85
C ASP A 23 -16.73 -4.44 8.19
N HIS A 24 -17.12 -3.17 8.18
CA HIS A 24 -17.70 -2.48 9.32
C HIS A 24 -19.16 -2.87 9.63
N ARG A 25 -19.89 -3.56 8.74
CA ARG A 25 -21.32 -3.84 8.92
C ARG A 25 -21.60 -4.65 10.18
N GLY A 26 -22.37 -4.12 11.12
CA GLY A 26 -22.66 -4.81 12.38
C GLY A 26 -21.48 -4.94 13.34
N LEU A 27 -20.43 -4.11 13.21
CA LEU A 27 -19.47 -3.91 14.29
C LEU A 27 -20.13 -3.23 15.50
N PRO A 28 -19.80 -3.64 16.74
CA PRO A 28 -20.14 -2.89 17.94
C PRO A 28 -19.49 -1.50 17.86
N ARG A 29 -20.28 -0.43 17.99
CA ARG A 29 -19.83 0.96 17.86
C ARG A 29 -20.26 1.79 19.04
N GLU A 30 -19.44 2.79 19.37
CA GLU A 30 -19.79 3.87 20.29
C GLU A 30 -20.13 5.14 19.49
N GLY A 31 -21.25 5.79 19.78
CA GLY A 31 -21.61 7.08 19.18
C GLY A 31 -22.34 7.01 17.83
N ALA A 32 -22.39 8.16 17.16
CA ALA A 32 -23.17 8.37 15.93
C ALA A 32 -22.59 7.62 14.71
N PRO A 33 -23.44 7.22 13.74
CA PRO A 33 -22.96 6.61 12.52
C PRO A 33 -22.34 7.69 11.61
N ALA A 34 -21.15 7.36 11.07
CA ALA A 34 -20.44 8.01 9.97
C ALA A 34 -19.29 8.95 10.35
N ALA A 35 -18.10 8.36 10.50
CA ALA A 35 -16.85 8.86 9.94
C ALA A 35 -15.82 7.71 9.95
N ASP A 36 -14.85 7.69 9.03
CA ASP A 36 -13.59 6.95 9.26
C ASP A 36 -12.65 7.86 10.08
N PRO A 37 -12.08 7.41 11.21
CA PRO A 37 -12.20 6.09 11.84
C PRO A 37 -13.54 5.79 12.52
N VAL A 38 -13.94 4.51 12.50
CA VAL A 38 -15.10 4.02 13.25
C VAL A 38 -14.70 3.67 14.69
N PRO A 39 -15.21 4.36 15.73
CA PRO A 39 -14.99 3.96 17.13
C PRO A 39 -15.68 2.62 17.43
N LEU A 40 -14.93 1.69 17.99
CA LEU A 40 -15.44 0.38 18.43
C LEU A 40 -15.99 0.50 19.85
N ALA A 41 -17.09 -0.20 20.13
CA ALA A 41 -17.53 -0.37 21.52
C ALA A 41 -16.57 -1.33 22.23
N THR A 42 -15.87 -0.83 23.24
CA THR A 42 -14.84 -1.56 23.97
C THR A 42 -15.14 -1.58 25.47
N PRO A 43 -14.70 -2.62 26.21
CA PRO A 43 -14.75 -2.59 27.68
C PRO A 43 -14.05 -1.35 28.25
N GLU A 44 -14.46 -0.91 29.44
CA GLU A 44 -13.84 0.23 30.12
C GLU A 44 -12.32 0.06 30.21
N GLY A 45 -11.59 1.17 29.99
CA GLY A 45 -10.13 1.24 30.15
C GLY A 45 -9.31 1.33 28.86
N PHE A 46 -9.93 1.25 27.68
CA PHE A 46 -9.25 1.54 26.41
C PHE A 46 -10.21 2.04 25.34
N THR A 47 -9.66 2.68 24.31
CA THR A 47 -10.41 3.07 23.10
C THR A 47 -9.85 2.31 21.90
N ALA A 48 -10.71 1.91 20.97
CA ALA A 48 -10.28 1.35 19.71
C ALA A 48 -11.01 1.96 18.51
N PHE A 49 -10.29 2.07 17.39
CA PHE A 49 -10.77 2.64 16.14
C PHE A 49 -10.52 1.67 15.00
N ALA A 50 -11.54 1.38 14.20
CA ALA A 50 -11.46 0.49 13.05
C ALA A 50 -11.57 1.27 11.75
N PHE A 51 -10.76 0.87 10.76
CA PHE A 51 -10.66 1.53 9.47
C PHE A 51 -11.11 0.62 8.33
N ARG A 52 -11.77 1.19 7.31
CA ARG A 52 -12.33 0.40 6.18
C ARG A 52 -11.27 -0.34 5.34
N TRP A 53 -10.01 0.06 5.47
CA TRP A 53 -8.84 -0.51 4.79
C TRP A 53 -8.08 -1.55 5.63
N GLY A 54 -8.70 -2.10 6.68
CA GLY A 54 -8.14 -3.24 7.40
C GLY A 54 -7.22 -2.89 8.57
N ALA A 55 -7.10 -1.61 8.93
CA ALA A 55 -6.39 -1.18 10.12
C ALA A 55 -7.32 -1.13 11.35
N VAL A 56 -6.73 -1.35 12.53
CA VAL A 56 -7.34 -1.06 13.83
C VAL A 56 -6.30 -0.35 14.70
N VAL A 57 -6.71 0.64 15.47
CA VAL A 57 -5.84 1.36 16.41
C VAL A 57 -6.40 1.22 17.80
N PHE A 58 -5.53 0.87 18.74
CA PHE A 58 -5.82 0.73 20.16
C PHE A 58 -5.12 1.83 20.95
N ILE A 59 -5.80 2.38 21.95
CA ILE A 59 -5.25 3.41 22.83
C ILE A 59 -5.54 2.99 24.28
N GLY A 60 -4.48 2.71 25.03
CA GLY A 60 -4.55 2.25 26.42
C GLY A 60 -4.89 0.75 26.58
N ALA A 61 -4.96 -0.01 25.48
CA ALA A 61 -5.30 -1.43 25.54
C ALA A 61 -4.13 -2.30 26.05
N THR A 62 -4.47 -3.34 26.79
CA THR A 62 -3.56 -4.45 27.12
C THR A 62 -3.47 -5.43 25.94
N ALA A 63 -2.39 -6.21 25.88
CA ALA A 63 -2.22 -7.22 24.83
C ALA A 63 -3.38 -8.25 24.76
N ALA A 64 -3.99 -8.59 25.91
CA ALA A 64 -5.15 -9.49 25.96
C ALA A 64 -6.41 -8.84 25.36
N GLN A 65 -6.64 -7.55 25.64
CA GLN A 65 -7.75 -6.78 25.05
C GLN A 65 -7.56 -6.62 23.54
N GLU A 66 -6.34 -6.28 23.09
CA GLU A 66 -6.02 -6.19 21.66
C GLU A 66 -6.29 -7.52 20.95
N ALA A 67 -5.81 -8.64 21.50
CA ALA A 67 -6.02 -9.96 20.93
C ALA A 67 -7.52 -10.33 20.82
N ALA A 68 -8.31 -10.02 21.85
CA ALA A 68 -9.75 -10.27 21.84
C ALA A 68 -10.47 -9.49 20.72
N VAL A 69 -10.12 -8.20 20.54
CA VAL A 69 -10.69 -7.38 19.47
C VAL A 69 -10.22 -7.86 18.09
N VAL A 70 -8.94 -8.22 17.93
CA VAL A 70 -8.42 -8.75 16.66
C VAL A 70 -9.15 -10.04 16.27
N GLU A 71 -9.39 -10.96 17.20
CA GLU A 71 -10.15 -12.18 16.92
C GLU A 71 -11.61 -11.91 16.57
N MET A 72 -12.24 -10.90 17.19
CA MET A 72 -13.58 -10.43 16.80
C MET A 72 -13.60 -9.86 15.37
N LEU A 73 -12.53 -9.19 14.93
CA LEU A 73 -12.43 -8.58 13.61
C LEU A 73 -12.05 -9.57 12.50
N ARG A 74 -11.35 -10.67 12.83
CA ARG A 74 -10.86 -11.70 11.89
C ARG A 74 -11.89 -12.15 10.83
N PRO A 75 -13.13 -12.53 11.16
CA PRO A 75 -14.11 -13.00 10.15
C PRO A 75 -14.58 -11.91 9.18
N ARG A 76 -14.23 -10.64 9.43
CA ARG A 76 -14.64 -9.46 8.65
C ARG A 76 -13.51 -8.92 7.77
N LEU A 77 -12.32 -9.52 7.85
CA LEU A 77 -11.17 -9.14 7.05
C LEU A 77 -11.25 -9.74 5.65
N THR A 78 -10.94 -8.93 4.64
CA THR A 78 -10.65 -9.40 3.28
C THR A 78 -9.14 -9.40 3.08
N ASN A 79 -8.60 -10.51 2.56
CA ASN A 79 -7.15 -10.71 2.38
C ASN A 79 -6.36 -10.39 3.66
N PRO A 80 -6.58 -11.16 4.75
CA PRO A 80 -5.84 -10.94 5.99
C PRO A 80 -4.34 -11.13 5.77
N LEU A 81 -3.54 -10.28 6.40
CA LEU A 81 -2.09 -10.37 6.36
C LEU A 81 -1.62 -11.57 7.18
N ALA A 82 -0.57 -12.25 6.71
CA ALA A 82 0.04 -13.37 7.45
C ALA A 82 0.64 -12.90 8.79
N LYS A 83 1.15 -11.67 8.82
CA LYS A 83 1.60 -10.97 10.02
C LYS A 83 1.08 -9.53 9.96
N PRO A 84 0.46 -9.02 11.03
CA PRO A 84 0.07 -7.61 11.08
C PRO A 84 1.28 -6.69 10.91
N VAL A 85 1.09 -5.56 10.23
CA VAL A 85 2.05 -4.46 10.28
C VAL A 85 1.67 -3.57 11.46
N GLU A 86 2.65 -3.20 12.26
CA GLU A 86 2.41 -2.50 13.52
C GLU A 86 3.05 -1.12 13.50
N GLU A 87 2.34 -0.14 14.06
CA GLU A 87 2.92 1.14 14.44
C GLU A 87 2.51 1.52 15.85
N ALA A 88 3.37 2.22 16.59
CA ALA A 88 3.08 2.58 17.98
C ALA A 88 3.62 3.95 18.34
N ALA A 89 2.91 4.62 19.25
CA ALA A 89 3.30 5.90 19.81
C ALA A 89 2.90 6.01 21.27
N ALA A 90 3.58 6.90 21.99
CA ALA A 90 3.19 7.30 23.34
C ALA A 90 2.35 8.58 23.26
N ILE A 91 1.24 8.61 24.00
CA ILE A 91 0.38 9.78 24.18
C ILE A 91 0.57 10.30 25.61
N LEU A 92 0.93 11.57 25.72
CA LEU A 92 1.01 12.33 26.97
C LEU A 92 -0.14 13.33 27.02
N THR A 93 -0.79 13.45 28.18
CA THR A 93 -1.96 14.31 28.39
C THR A 93 -1.62 15.53 29.24
N GLY A 94 -2.46 16.57 29.18
CA GLY A 94 -2.30 17.78 29.99
C GLY A 94 -1.38 18.82 29.37
N ALA A 95 -1.15 18.74 28.06
CA ALA A 95 -0.46 19.79 27.33
C ALA A 95 -1.34 21.04 27.18
N GLU A 96 -0.73 22.22 27.09
CA GLU A 96 -1.44 23.47 26.77
C GLU A 96 -1.99 23.47 25.33
N GLN A 97 -1.26 22.84 24.40
CA GLN A 97 -1.62 22.74 23.00
C GLN A 97 -1.35 21.32 22.50
N ASP A 98 -2.20 20.87 21.59
CA ASP A 98 -2.04 19.57 20.94
C ASP A 98 -0.86 19.62 19.94
N GLY A 99 -0.03 18.59 19.92
CA GLY A 99 1.13 18.51 19.05
C GLY A 99 1.96 17.25 19.25
N VAL A 100 3.17 17.28 18.72
CA VAL A 100 4.19 16.24 18.88
C VAL A 100 5.44 16.92 19.43
N ASP A 101 6.11 16.30 20.39
CA ASP A 101 7.38 16.80 20.92
C ASP A 101 8.59 16.30 20.11
N PRO A 102 9.80 16.85 20.32
CA PRO A 102 10.99 16.47 19.55
C PRO A 102 11.41 15.00 19.68
N ASP A 103 10.91 14.31 20.70
CA ASP A 103 11.16 12.88 20.93
C ASP A 103 10.10 11.99 20.23
N GLY A 104 9.19 12.60 19.47
CA GLY A 104 8.12 11.93 18.73
C GLY A 104 6.91 11.54 19.58
N ALA A 105 6.84 11.98 20.84
CA ALA A 105 5.69 11.68 21.70
C ALA A 105 4.53 12.64 21.41
N ILE A 106 3.33 12.08 21.29
CA ILE A 106 2.12 12.83 20.99
C ILE A 106 1.64 13.50 22.28
N ARG A 107 1.54 14.84 22.28
CA ARG A 107 1.07 15.62 23.42
C ARG A 107 -0.32 16.16 23.14
N LEU A 108 -1.29 15.75 23.95
CA LEU A 108 -2.69 16.16 23.82
C LEU A 108 -3.14 16.95 25.05
N ARG A 109 -4.10 17.86 24.86
CA ARG A 109 -4.75 18.55 25.98
C ARG A 109 -5.53 17.57 26.87
N ASP A 110 -6.24 16.65 26.24
CA ASP A 110 -7.06 15.63 26.88
C ASP A 110 -7.16 14.37 25.99
N LEU A 111 -7.76 13.30 26.53
CA LEU A 111 -8.03 12.04 25.82
C LEU A 111 -9.45 11.99 25.22
N SER A 112 -9.98 13.12 24.76
CA SER A 112 -11.28 13.14 24.10
C SER A 112 -11.27 12.31 22.82
N VAL A 113 -12.37 11.60 22.57
CA VAL A 113 -12.55 10.73 21.40
C VAL A 113 -12.17 11.40 20.08
N PRO A 114 -12.53 12.67 19.79
CA PRO A 114 -12.13 13.34 18.55
C PRO A 114 -10.61 13.50 18.39
N ARG A 115 -9.87 13.82 19.46
CA ARG A 115 -8.41 13.91 19.40
C ARG A 115 -7.77 12.55 19.19
N LEU A 116 -8.27 11.54 19.90
CA LEU A 116 -7.83 10.16 19.76
C LEU A 116 -8.09 9.61 18.36
N ALA A 117 -9.22 9.98 17.73
CA ALA A 117 -9.54 9.62 16.35
C ALA A 117 -8.52 10.21 15.36
N VAL A 118 -8.09 11.47 15.56
CA VAL A 118 -7.06 12.10 14.71
C VAL A 118 -5.69 11.42 14.86
N VAL A 119 -5.32 11.04 16.08
CA VAL A 119 -4.10 10.25 16.34
C VAL A 119 -4.21 8.87 15.68
N ALA A 120 -5.35 8.21 15.82
CA ALA A 120 -5.59 6.92 15.21
C ALA A 120 -5.48 6.98 13.68
N ASP A 121 -6.03 8.00 13.04
CA ASP A 121 -5.92 8.18 11.58
C ASP A 121 -4.45 8.25 11.13
N ALA A 122 -3.63 9.07 11.80
CA ALA A 122 -2.23 9.22 11.45
C ALA A 122 -1.43 7.91 11.62
N LEU A 123 -1.61 7.22 12.76
CA LEU A 123 -0.93 5.94 13.02
C LEU A 123 -1.38 4.84 12.06
N ALA A 124 -2.67 4.76 11.74
CA ALA A 124 -3.19 3.79 10.79
C ALA A 124 -2.65 4.02 9.38
N LYS A 125 -2.55 5.28 8.94
CA LYS A 125 -1.94 5.65 7.66
C LYS A 125 -0.43 5.33 7.64
N SER A 126 0.30 5.62 8.71
CA SER A 126 1.72 5.26 8.81
C SER A 126 1.94 3.75 8.67
N ALA A 127 1.15 2.93 9.38
CA ALA A 127 1.22 1.47 9.28
C ALA A 127 0.88 0.95 7.86
N ALA A 128 -0.10 1.57 7.20
CA ALA A 128 -0.47 1.25 5.83
C ALA A 128 0.66 1.58 4.83
N LEU A 129 1.28 2.76 4.96
CA LEU A 129 2.42 3.16 4.13
C LEU A 129 3.62 2.23 4.34
N ALA A 130 3.92 1.87 5.60
CA ALA A 130 4.98 0.90 5.91
C ALA A 130 4.74 -0.45 5.21
N HIS A 131 3.48 -0.93 5.20
CA HIS A 131 3.15 -2.15 4.49
C HIS A 131 3.35 -2.02 2.97
N GLN A 132 2.94 -0.90 2.38
CA GLN A 132 3.12 -0.64 0.95
C GLN A 132 4.60 -0.55 0.55
N GLU A 133 5.45 0.05 1.39
CA GLU A 133 6.90 0.12 1.19
C GLU A 133 7.53 -1.28 1.14
N VAL A 134 7.11 -2.18 2.04
CA VAL A 134 7.57 -3.58 2.02
C VAL A 134 7.12 -4.29 0.75
N LEU A 135 5.84 -4.19 0.38
CA LEU A 135 5.32 -4.83 -0.83
C LEU A 135 6.02 -4.32 -2.11
N LEU A 136 6.29 -3.02 -2.17
CA LEU A 136 7.01 -2.42 -3.28
C LEU A 136 8.45 -2.94 -3.36
N THR A 137 9.13 -3.03 -2.22
CA THR A 137 10.50 -3.57 -2.14
C THR A 137 10.53 -5.02 -2.61
N GLU A 138 9.61 -5.86 -2.13
CA GLU A 138 9.50 -7.25 -2.59
C GLU A 138 9.22 -7.36 -4.09
N ALA A 139 8.39 -6.46 -4.64
CA ALA A 139 8.12 -6.43 -6.07
C ALA A 139 9.36 -6.06 -6.88
N LEU A 140 10.15 -5.08 -6.41
CA LEU A 140 11.41 -4.67 -7.03
C LEU A 140 12.45 -5.79 -6.99
N ASP A 141 12.62 -6.47 -5.85
CA ASP A 141 13.55 -7.60 -5.70
C ASP A 141 13.22 -8.74 -6.67
N ARG A 142 11.93 -8.99 -6.93
CA ARG A 142 11.50 -9.99 -7.93
C ARG A 142 11.76 -9.55 -9.37
N LEU A 143 11.85 -8.25 -9.64
CA LEU A 143 12.13 -7.71 -10.97
C LEU A 143 13.63 -7.65 -11.28
N GLU A 144 14.48 -7.44 -10.27
CA GLU A 144 15.94 -7.34 -10.42
C GLU A 144 16.60 -8.47 -11.24
N PRO A 145 16.30 -9.77 -11.04
CA PRO A 145 16.91 -10.83 -11.84
C PRO A 145 16.48 -10.76 -13.31
N ILE A 146 15.26 -10.32 -13.59
CA ILE A 146 14.72 -10.20 -14.96
C ILE A 146 15.47 -9.09 -15.71
N VAL A 147 15.60 -7.93 -15.06
CA VAL A 147 16.34 -6.78 -15.60
C VAL A 147 17.80 -7.13 -15.81
N THR A 148 18.41 -7.83 -14.85
CA THR A 148 19.82 -8.27 -14.94
C THR A 148 20.05 -9.24 -16.10
N THR A 149 19.14 -10.20 -16.31
CA THR A 149 19.22 -11.14 -17.42
C THR A 149 19.08 -10.44 -18.76
N LEU A 150 18.11 -9.52 -18.88
CA LEU A 150 17.92 -8.70 -20.07
C LEU A 150 19.18 -7.88 -20.41
N ARG A 151 19.81 -7.26 -19.42
CA ARG A 151 21.04 -6.48 -19.59
C ARG A 151 22.23 -7.33 -20.05
N LYS A 152 22.42 -8.51 -19.45
CA LYS A 152 23.59 -9.37 -19.74
C LYS A 152 23.47 -10.11 -21.06
N GLU A 153 22.28 -10.62 -21.38
CA GLU A 153 22.11 -11.56 -22.49
C GLU A 153 21.36 -10.96 -23.69
N GLY A 154 20.81 -9.75 -23.57
CA GLY A 154 20.01 -9.12 -24.63
C GLY A 154 18.72 -9.89 -24.97
N ARG A 155 18.35 -10.88 -24.14
CA ARG A 155 17.16 -11.72 -24.26
C ARG A 155 16.47 -11.85 -22.90
N LEU A 156 15.15 -11.87 -22.91
CA LEU A 156 14.35 -12.19 -21.72
C LEU A 156 14.31 -13.71 -21.57
N ALA A 157 14.92 -14.25 -20.53
CA ALA A 157 14.84 -15.68 -20.21
C ALA A 157 13.43 -16.08 -19.69
N ALA A 158 12.65 -15.11 -19.18
CA ALA A 158 11.27 -15.32 -18.78
C ALA A 158 10.35 -15.37 -20.01
N SER A 159 9.45 -16.36 -20.08
CA SER A 159 8.41 -16.37 -21.10
C SER A 159 7.61 -15.07 -21.04
N SER A 160 7.25 -14.48 -22.19
CA SER A 160 6.48 -13.23 -22.24
C SER A 160 5.17 -13.30 -21.42
N ARG A 161 4.61 -14.50 -21.20
CA ARG A 161 3.46 -14.75 -20.31
C ARG A 161 3.82 -14.65 -18.81
N ALA A 162 4.99 -15.15 -18.39
CA ALA A 162 5.44 -15.05 -17.01
C ALA A 162 5.72 -13.59 -16.62
N LEU A 163 6.35 -12.85 -17.55
CA LEU A 163 6.58 -11.42 -17.40
C LEU A 163 5.25 -10.65 -17.33
N GLN A 164 4.33 -10.88 -18.28
CA GLN A 164 2.99 -10.27 -18.25
C GLN A 164 2.19 -10.61 -16.97
N ARG A 165 2.34 -11.81 -16.41
CA ARG A 165 1.72 -12.18 -15.12
C ARG A 165 2.33 -11.43 -13.95
N GLN A 166 3.66 -11.32 -13.90
CA GLN A 166 4.35 -10.58 -12.82
C GLN A 166 4.08 -9.08 -12.90
N ILE A 167 4.04 -8.54 -14.11
CA ILE A 167 3.60 -7.17 -14.41
C ILE A 167 2.15 -6.99 -13.97
N GLY A 168 1.26 -7.92 -14.33
CA GLY A 168 -0.13 -7.91 -13.90
C GLY A 168 -0.28 -8.00 -12.38
N HIS A 169 0.61 -8.71 -11.68
CA HIS A 169 0.67 -8.73 -10.22
C HIS A 169 1.13 -7.37 -9.66
N ALA A 170 2.17 -6.76 -10.21
CA ALA A 170 2.66 -5.43 -9.79
C ALA A 170 1.63 -4.32 -10.09
N LEU A 171 0.98 -4.33 -11.26
CA LEU A 171 -0.13 -3.43 -11.58
C LEU A 171 -1.40 -3.75 -10.79
N SER A 172 -1.67 -5.00 -10.45
CA SER A 172 -2.78 -5.33 -9.55
C SER A 172 -2.50 -4.84 -8.13
N ALA A 173 -1.24 -4.80 -7.68
CA ALA A 173 -0.86 -4.15 -6.43
C ALA A 173 -1.12 -2.63 -6.50
N ARG A 174 -0.98 -2.00 -7.67
CA ARG A 174 -1.45 -0.62 -7.91
C ARG A 174 -2.99 -0.51 -7.79
N SER A 175 -3.74 -1.38 -8.49
CA SER A 175 -5.21 -1.33 -8.51
C SER A 175 -5.91 -1.70 -7.19
N ARG A 176 -5.33 -2.58 -6.38
CA ARG A 176 -5.96 -3.04 -5.13
C ARG A 176 -5.78 -2.09 -3.95
N THR A 177 -4.87 -1.12 -4.06
CA THR A 177 -4.42 -0.31 -2.91
C THR A 177 -4.63 1.19 -3.07
N THR A 178 -4.80 1.71 -4.29
CA THR A 178 -5.16 3.14 -4.52
C THR A 178 -6.57 3.49 -4.02
N ALA A 179 -7.44 2.51 -3.77
CA ALA A 179 -8.85 2.83 -3.52
C ALA A 179 -9.20 3.25 -2.08
N ARG A 180 -8.31 3.15 -1.07
CA ARG A 180 -8.77 3.32 0.33
C ARG A 180 -7.84 3.92 1.37
N VAL A 181 -6.54 4.02 1.19
CA VAL A 181 -5.69 4.83 2.09
C VAL A 181 -5.19 6.02 1.30
N GLU A 182 -6.08 6.99 1.11
CA GLU A 182 -5.64 8.30 0.64
C GLU A 182 -4.89 8.93 1.82
N ALA A 183 -3.58 8.71 1.89
CA ALA A 183 -2.72 9.28 2.93
C ALA A 183 -2.83 10.82 2.96
N GLU A 184 -3.21 11.42 1.83
CA GLU A 184 -3.43 12.86 1.66
C GLU A 184 -4.84 13.34 2.05
N GLU A 185 -5.82 12.43 2.20
CA GLU A 185 -7.20 12.81 2.53
C GLU A 185 -7.33 13.14 4.01
N LYS A 186 -7.99 14.26 4.32
CA LYS A 186 -8.30 14.66 5.69
C LYS A 186 -9.29 13.66 6.29
N PRO A 187 -9.08 13.18 7.53
CA PRO A 187 -10.03 12.27 8.15
C PRO A 187 -11.39 12.95 8.32
N GLU A 188 -12.47 12.17 8.13
CA GLU A 188 -13.84 12.69 8.12
C GLU A 188 -14.21 13.37 9.45
N ILE A 189 -13.57 12.98 10.56
CA ILE A 189 -13.74 13.62 11.87
C ILE A 189 -13.43 15.14 11.87
N LEU A 190 -12.60 15.62 10.93
CA LEU A 190 -12.27 17.05 10.83
C LEU A 190 -13.41 17.91 10.28
N TRP A 191 -14.40 17.30 9.60
CA TRP A 191 -15.59 18.04 9.16
C TRP A 191 -16.39 18.56 10.37
N ASP A 192 -16.52 17.73 11.42
CA ASP A 192 -17.21 18.10 12.66
C ASP A 192 -16.29 18.83 13.65
N HIS A 193 -14.97 18.58 13.58
CA HIS A 193 -13.98 19.13 14.49
C HIS A 193 -12.83 19.87 13.76
N PRO A 194 -13.11 20.98 13.06
CA PRO A 194 -12.10 21.73 12.31
C PRO A 194 -10.98 22.29 13.19
N GLY A 195 -11.23 22.49 14.50
CA GLY A 195 -10.20 22.89 15.46
C GLY A 195 -9.03 21.89 15.61
N LEU A 196 -9.21 20.65 15.15
CA LEU A 196 -8.18 19.60 15.19
C LEU A 196 -7.30 19.55 13.93
N GLU A 197 -7.55 20.40 12.92
CA GLU A 197 -6.74 20.42 11.69
C GLU A 197 -5.24 20.64 11.96
N ARG A 198 -4.91 21.47 12.96
CA ARG A 198 -3.51 21.72 13.33
C ARG A 198 -2.84 20.47 13.88
N LEU A 199 -3.54 19.70 14.73
CA LEU A 199 -3.03 18.44 15.27
C LEU A 199 -2.83 17.43 14.14
N HIS A 200 -3.82 17.29 13.26
CA HIS A 200 -3.72 16.42 12.09
C HIS A 200 -2.52 16.78 11.21
N ALA A 201 -2.33 18.07 10.89
CA ALA A 201 -1.20 18.53 10.08
C ALA A 201 0.15 18.24 10.75
N ARG A 202 0.26 18.39 12.08
CA ARG A 202 1.48 18.06 12.82
C ARG A 202 1.80 16.58 12.82
N LEU A 203 0.79 15.73 13.01
CA LEU A 203 0.97 14.28 12.94
C LEU A 203 1.31 13.83 11.52
N ALA A 204 0.67 14.41 10.50
CA ALA A 204 0.96 14.07 9.12
C ALA A 204 2.41 14.43 8.71
N ASP A 205 2.93 15.53 9.23
CA ASP A 205 4.32 15.97 9.07
C ASP A 205 5.28 15.04 9.82
N GLU A 206 5.01 14.76 11.10
CA GLU A 206 5.81 13.85 11.94
C GLU A 206 5.97 12.45 11.33
N TYR A 207 4.88 11.88 10.79
CA TYR A 207 4.89 10.56 10.16
C TYR A 207 5.22 10.60 8.66
N GLU A 208 5.61 11.76 8.13
CA GLU A 208 5.95 12.00 6.72
C GLU A 208 4.91 11.42 5.75
N LEU A 209 3.62 11.50 6.09
CA LEU A 209 2.57 10.75 5.39
C LEU A 209 2.50 11.12 3.90
N LYS A 210 2.68 12.42 3.59
CA LYS A 210 2.62 12.94 2.22
C LYS A 210 3.88 12.59 1.45
N GLU A 211 5.05 12.78 2.04
CA GLU A 211 6.35 12.52 1.45
C GLU A 211 6.50 11.04 1.11
N ARG A 212 6.13 10.15 2.04
CA ARG A 212 6.16 8.70 1.87
C ARG A 212 5.18 8.25 0.79
N SER A 213 3.93 8.73 0.82
CA SER A 213 2.94 8.44 -0.23
C SER A 213 3.44 8.87 -1.60
N ALA A 214 3.91 10.11 -1.74
CA ALA A 214 4.40 10.63 -3.01
C ALA A 214 5.66 9.90 -3.50
N ALA A 215 6.53 9.46 -2.58
CA ALA A 215 7.70 8.64 -2.93
C ALA A 215 7.31 7.24 -3.43
N LEU A 216 6.33 6.60 -2.80
CA LEU A 216 5.75 5.34 -3.26
C LEU A 216 5.16 5.49 -4.66
N ASP A 217 4.36 6.52 -4.89
CA ASP A 217 3.72 6.78 -6.20
C ASP A 217 4.75 6.99 -7.31
N ARG A 218 5.81 7.78 -7.05
CA ARG A 218 6.91 7.96 -8.00
C ARG A 218 7.62 6.64 -8.31
N LYS A 219 7.94 5.83 -7.31
CA LYS A 219 8.60 4.54 -7.51
C LYS A 219 7.71 3.57 -8.31
N LEU A 220 6.41 3.53 -8.01
CA LEU A 220 5.43 2.71 -8.73
C LEU A 220 5.27 3.16 -10.19
N ALA A 221 5.24 4.48 -10.44
CA ALA A 221 5.19 5.03 -11.80
C ALA A 221 6.41 4.62 -12.61
N LEU A 222 7.63 4.76 -12.05
CA LEU A 222 8.87 4.32 -12.70
C LEU A 222 8.85 2.83 -13.05
N ILE A 223 8.35 1.98 -12.15
CA ILE A 223 8.19 0.54 -12.43
C ILE A 223 7.20 0.32 -13.57
N GLY A 224 6.07 1.02 -13.57
CA GLY A 224 5.05 0.97 -14.62
C GLY A 224 5.61 1.35 -15.99
N ASP A 225 6.28 2.49 -16.08
CA ASP A 225 6.87 3.00 -17.33
C ASP A 225 7.96 2.06 -17.87
N THR A 226 8.83 1.59 -16.98
CA THR A 226 9.90 0.63 -17.34
C THR A 226 9.29 -0.67 -17.89
N THR A 227 8.23 -1.13 -17.23
CA THR A 227 7.50 -2.34 -17.60
C THR A 227 6.84 -2.23 -18.97
N GLU A 228 6.16 -1.11 -19.23
CA GLU A 228 5.53 -0.83 -20.52
C GLU A 228 6.56 -0.73 -21.64
N GLY A 229 7.71 -0.11 -21.37
CA GLY A 229 8.85 -0.07 -22.29
C GLY A 229 9.35 -1.47 -22.66
N VAL A 230 9.58 -2.34 -21.66
CA VAL A 230 10.00 -3.74 -21.90
C VAL A 230 8.96 -4.52 -22.70
N LEU A 231 7.67 -4.33 -22.42
CA LEU A 231 6.58 -4.98 -23.14
C LEU A 231 6.51 -4.53 -24.61
N THR A 232 6.74 -3.24 -24.86
CA THR A 232 6.77 -2.68 -26.22
C THR A 232 7.92 -3.27 -27.03
N LEU A 233 9.12 -3.38 -26.43
CA LEU A 233 10.27 -4.03 -27.06
C LEU A 233 10.02 -5.51 -27.38
N LEU A 234 9.33 -6.23 -26.49
CA LEU A 234 8.92 -7.62 -26.70
C LEU A 234 7.96 -7.79 -27.88
N HIS A 235 6.95 -6.92 -27.99
CA HIS A 235 6.00 -6.96 -29.10
C HIS A 235 6.69 -6.67 -30.44
N GLY A 236 7.61 -5.71 -30.49
CA GLY A 236 8.39 -5.41 -31.70
C GLY A 236 9.22 -6.60 -32.20
N ARG A 237 9.85 -7.37 -31.30
CA ARG A 237 10.63 -8.57 -31.70
C ARG A 237 9.75 -9.68 -32.30
N ARG A 238 8.51 -9.84 -31.84
CA ARG A 238 7.59 -10.83 -32.43
C ARG A 238 7.16 -10.44 -33.83
N ALA A 239 6.94 -9.15 -34.08
CA ALA A 239 6.61 -8.64 -35.41
C ALA A 239 7.76 -8.91 -36.41
N LEU A 240 9.01 -8.65 -36.00
CA LEU A 240 10.21 -8.97 -36.79
C LEU A 240 10.33 -10.47 -37.13
N GLY A 241 10.05 -11.36 -36.17
CA GLY A 241 10.06 -12.80 -36.42
C GLY A 241 8.99 -13.23 -37.42
N LEU A 242 7.80 -12.62 -37.37
CA LEU A 242 6.73 -12.88 -38.32
C LEU A 242 7.07 -12.38 -39.72
N GLU A 243 7.69 -11.20 -39.82
CA GLU A 243 8.20 -10.65 -41.08
C GLU A 243 9.23 -11.58 -41.73
N ILE A 244 10.23 -12.04 -40.96
CA ILE A 244 11.23 -13.00 -41.45
C ILE A 244 10.57 -14.31 -41.89
N ALA A 245 9.58 -14.82 -41.14
CA ALA A 245 8.87 -16.04 -41.50
C ALA A 245 8.12 -15.90 -42.85
N VAL A 246 7.47 -14.75 -43.09
CA VAL A 246 6.82 -14.45 -44.38
C VAL A 246 7.86 -14.35 -45.50
N VAL A 247 8.98 -13.67 -45.28
CA VAL A 247 10.07 -13.55 -46.27
C VAL A 247 10.63 -14.92 -46.63
N VAL A 248 10.87 -15.79 -45.65
CA VAL A 248 11.34 -17.17 -45.87
C VAL A 248 10.30 -17.99 -46.62
N LEU A 249 9.02 -17.88 -46.27
CA LEU A 249 7.93 -18.60 -46.94
C LEU A 249 7.82 -18.22 -48.43
N VAL A 250 7.85 -16.92 -48.73
CA VAL A 250 7.87 -16.40 -50.11
C VAL A 250 9.15 -16.86 -50.83
N GLY A 251 10.31 -16.80 -50.15
CA GLY A 251 11.58 -17.28 -50.70
C GLY A 251 11.54 -18.76 -51.10
N ILE A 252 10.94 -19.62 -50.27
CA ILE A 252 10.75 -21.05 -50.57
C ILE A 252 9.86 -21.22 -51.81
N GLU A 253 8.75 -20.48 -51.91
CA GLU A 253 7.82 -20.58 -53.03
C GLU A 253 8.43 -20.12 -54.36
N VAL A 254 9.23 -19.05 -54.34
CA VAL A 254 9.99 -18.57 -55.51
C VAL A 254 10.99 -19.64 -55.98
N VAL A 255 11.69 -20.31 -55.06
CA VAL A 255 12.64 -21.39 -55.39
C VAL A 255 11.92 -22.58 -56.02
N PHE A 256 10.80 -23.02 -55.46
CA PHE A 256 9.99 -24.11 -56.04
C PHE A 256 9.48 -23.76 -57.44
N THR A 257 8.98 -22.54 -57.62
CA THR A 257 8.48 -22.05 -58.91
C THR A 257 9.60 -22.02 -59.96
N LEU A 258 10.79 -21.54 -59.60
CA LEU A 258 11.93 -21.48 -60.50
C LEU A 258 12.43 -22.89 -60.86
N TRP A 259 12.48 -23.81 -59.91
CA TRP A 259 12.84 -25.21 -60.14
C TRP A 259 11.89 -25.87 -61.15
N GLU A 260 10.58 -25.68 -60.96
CA GLU A 260 9.57 -26.22 -61.87
C GLU A 260 9.67 -25.63 -63.28
N TYR A 261 9.92 -24.33 -63.41
CA TYR A 261 9.94 -23.68 -64.73
C TYR A 261 11.26 -23.82 -65.48
N VAL A 262 12.40 -23.90 -64.79
CA VAL A 262 13.72 -23.87 -65.44
C VAL A 262 14.36 -25.25 -65.46
N VAL A 263 14.29 -25.98 -64.36
CA VAL A 263 15.06 -27.22 -64.19
C VAL A 263 14.28 -28.43 -64.73
N LYS A 264 12.97 -28.51 -64.44
CA LYS A 264 12.09 -29.58 -64.92
C LYS A 264 12.04 -29.72 -66.46
N PRO A 265 11.99 -28.64 -67.28
CA PRO A 265 12.06 -28.78 -68.74
C PRO A 265 13.48 -29.04 -69.27
N LEU A 266 14.54 -28.72 -68.52
CA LEU A 266 15.92 -29.03 -68.90
C LEU A 266 16.30 -30.50 -68.66
N LEU A 267 15.62 -31.16 -67.72
CA LEU A 267 15.78 -32.57 -67.37
C LEU A 267 14.93 -33.52 -68.24
N ARG A 268 14.19 -32.98 -69.22
CA ARG A 268 13.29 -33.74 -70.08
C ARG A 268 13.82 -33.88 -71.50
#